data_AF-A0A0H4W688-F1
#
_entry.id   AF-A0A0H4W688-F1
#
_cell.length_a   1.000
_cell.length_b   1.000
_cell.length_c   1.000
_cell.angle_alpha   90.00
_cell.angle_beta   90.00
_cell.angle_gamma   90.00
#
_symmetry.space_group_name_H-M   'P 1'
#
loop_
_entity.id
_entity.type
_entity.pdbx_description
1 polymer ?
#
loop_
_entity_poly.entity_id
_entity_poly.type
_entity_poly.pdbx_seq_one_letter_code
_entity_poly.pdbx_strand_id
1 'polypeptide(L)'
;MGIYGPLCWLYLEPTIKNNLPFMKKVVLLCFVLLSFTQVFAQSRPDSIEVRKGFSTVYRQHGQNLTPKQLLAATQSNPEAYKQMKIAKGKADVSSVLGFAGGMLVGWPLGSAIGGGEPNWTLAGVGAGLIAVGIPFSVSYAKHTNNAISIYNQSAPQALIPSHEIKFGFTGNGVGMHLKF
;
A
#
# COMPACT_ATOMS: atom_id res chain seq x y z
N MET A 1 70.19 -11.39 45.57
CA MET A 1 68.76 -11.21 45.89
C MET A 1 68.29 -9.94 45.19
N GLY A 2 67.34 -10.01 44.23
CA GLY A 2 66.73 -8.88 43.49
C GLY A 2 67.62 -8.22 42.43
N ILE A 3 67.63 -8.49 41.11
CA ILE A 3 66.67 -8.65 39.99
C ILE A 3 65.81 -7.43 39.59
N TYR A 4 66.07 -6.99 38.34
CA TYR A 4 65.34 -6.15 37.38
C TYR A 4 65.27 -4.61 37.55
N GLY A 5 65.99 -3.92 36.66
CA GLY A 5 65.97 -2.46 36.50
C GLY A 5 64.82 -1.94 35.61
N PRO A 6 64.52 -0.63 35.67
CA PRO A 6 63.46 -0.02 34.88
C PRO A 6 64.05 0.51 33.57
N LEU A 7 64.21 -0.35 32.56
CA LEU A 7 64.72 0.09 31.25
C LEU A 7 63.81 -0.28 30.06
N CYS A 8 62.57 -0.73 30.30
CA CYS A 8 61.67 -1.14 29.23
C CYS A 8 60.68 -0.05 28.76
N TRP A 9 60.71 1.16 29.33
CA TRP A 9 59.70 2.20 29.05
C TRP A 9 60.08 3.23 27.98
N LEU A 10 61.30 3.21 27.43
CA LEU A 10 61.78 4.28 26.54
C LEU A 10 61.79 3.97 25.03
N TYR A 11 61.31 2.79 24.59
CA TYR A 11 61.42 2.39 23.17
C TYR A 11 60.11 2.29 22.38
N LEU A 12 58.94 2.51 22.98
CA LEU A 12 57.64 2.42 22.27
C LEU A 12 56.98 3.75 21.89
N GLU A 13 57.47 4.89 22.37
CA GLU A 13 56.83 6.19 22.11
C GLU A 13 57.09 6.87 20.74
N PRO A 14 58.24 6.73 20.05
CA PRO A 14 58.50 7.54 18.85
C PRO A 14 57.70 7.08 17.62
N THR A 15 57.24 5.82 17.58
CA THR A 15 56.51 5.25 16.45
C THR A 15 55.05 5.72 16.39
N ILE A 16 54.46 6.09 17.52
CA ILE A 16 53.06 6.56 17.61
C ILE A 16 52.92 8.02 17.14
N LYS A 17 53.92 8.87 17.41
CA LYS A 17 53.87 10.31 17.09
C LYS A 17 53.96 10.61 15.58
N ASN A 18 54.76 9.85 14.83
CA ASN A 18 54.96 10.08 13.39
C ASN A 18 53.77 9.64 12.52
N ASN A 19 52.94 8.73 13.02
CA ASN A 19 51.74 8.25 12.32
C ASN A 19 50.47 9.01 12.71
N LEU A 20 50.52 9.91 13.69
CA LEU A 20 49.39 10.69 14.17
C LEU A 20 48.65 11.50 13.07
N PRO A 21 49.33 12.22 12.15
CA PRO A 21 48.63 12.91 11.06
C PRO A 21 48.12 11.95 9.97
N PHE A 22 48.71 10.76 9.85
CA PHE A 22 48.29 9.72 8.92
C PHE A 22 47.03 8.99 9.42
N MET A 23 46.99 8.61 10.70
CA MET A 23 45.84 7.98 11.35
C MET A 23 44.62 8.91 11.36
N LYS A 24 44.80 10.21 11.55
CA LYS A 24 43.70 11.19 11.51
C LYS A 24 43.07 11.29 10.11
N LYS A 25 43.87 11.19 9.05
CA LYS A 25 43.40 11.15 7.65
C LYS A 25 42.68 9.84 7.33
N VAL A 26 43.16 8.70 7.84
CA VAL A 26 42.51 7.40 7.67
C VAL A 26 41.15 7.35 8.37
N VAL A 27 41.06 7.86 9.60
CA VAL A 27 39.79 7.95 10.33
C VAL A 27 38.79 8.86 9.62
N LEU A 28 39.26 10.00 9.10
CA LEU A 28 38.41 10.92 8.33
C LEU A 28 37.92 10.30 7.01
N LEU A 29 38.79 9.53 6.33
CA LEU A 29 38.44 8.78 5.13
C LEU A 29 37.39 7.70 5.40
N CYS A 30 37.53 6.95 6.50
CA CYS A 30 36.53 5.96 6.92
C CYS A 30 35.17 6.61 7.22
N PHE A 31 35.16 7.79 7.85
CA PHE A 31 33.93 8.53 8.15
C PHE A 31 33.21 9.02 6.88
N VAL A 32 33.99 9.47 5.89
CA VAL A 32 33.47 9.89 4.57
C VAL A 32 32.91 8.71 3.79
N LEU A 33 33.57 7.55 3.81
CA LEU A 33 33.10 6.34 3.11
C LEU A 33 31.78 5.79 3.70
N LEU A 34 31.57 5.93 5.02
CA LEU A 34 30.31 5.53 5.67
C LEU A 34 29.11 6.41 5.29
N SER A 35 29.36 7.63 4.78
CA SER A 35 28.34 8.61 4.43
C SER A 35 27.66 8.34 3.07
N PHE A 36 28.23 7.48 2.22
CA PHE A 36 27.72 7.20 0.87
C PHE A 36 26.66 6.09 0.78
N THR A 37 26.21 5.51 1.89
CA THR A 37 25.36 4.29 1.85
C THR A 37 23.85 4.51 1.85
N GLN A 38 23.35 5.75 1.72
CA GLN A 38 21.92 6.02 1.88
C GLN A 38 21.27 6.59 0.61
N VAL A 39 21.09 5.74 -0.41
CA VAL A 39 20.02 5.91 -1.40
C VAL A 39 19.39 4.55 -1.67
N PHE A 40 18.49 4.14 -0.78
CA PHE A 40 17.53 3.10 -1.11
C PHE A 40 16.38 3.74 -1.87
N ALA A 41 16.43 3.67 -3.21
CA ALA A 41 15.26 3.90 -4.04
C ALA A 41 14.30 2.70 -3.88
N GLN A 42 13.59 2.64 -2.75
CA GLN A 42 12.47 1.71 -2.60
C GLN A 42 11.32 2.27 -3.43
N SER A 43 11.30 1.93 -4.72
CA SER A 43 10.08 2.00 -5.52
C SER A 43 9.01 1.22 -4.77
N ARG A 44 8.03 1.94 -4.22
CA ARG A 44 6.85 1.30 -3.66
C ARG A 44 6.25 0.45 -4.79
N PRO A 45 5.89 -0.81 -4.55
CA PRO A 45 5.29 -1.61 -5.59
C PRO A 45 4.06 -0.87 -6.13
N ASP A 46 4.01 -0.66 -7.45
CA ASP A 46 2.90 -0.01 -8.18
C ASP A 46 1.60 -0.84 -8.13
N SER A 47 1.58 -1.90 -7.33
CA SER A 47 0.44 -2.80 -7.19
C SER A 47 -0.73 -2.12 -6.51
N ILE A 48 -1.93 -2.47 -6.98
CA ILE A 48 -3.18 -1.94 -6.43
C ILE A 48 -3.60 -2.81 -5.26
N GLU A 49 -3.70 -2.22 -4.06
CA GLU A 49 -4.21 -2.84 -2.86
C GLU A 49 -5.74 -2.89 -2.90
N VAL A 50 -6.31 -4.07 -2.62
CA VAL A 50 -7.76 -4.26 -2.45
C VAL A 50 -8.06 -4.39 -0.96
N ARG A 51 -8.69 -3.38 -0.37
CA ARG A 51 -9.17 -3.44 1.03
C ARG A 51 -10.66 -3.75 1.06
N LYS A 52 -11.00 -4.91 1.63
CA LYS A 52 -12.39 -5.31 1.87
C LYS A 52 -12.84 -4.76 3.23
N GLY A 53 -13.87 -3.92 3.23
CA GLY A 53 -14.59 -3.45 4.42
C GLY A 53 -16.10 -3.45 4.15
N PHE A 54 -16.85 -2.52 4.74
CA PHE A 54 -18.27 -2.30 4.40
C PHE A 54 -18.47 -1.95 2.91
N SER A 55 -17.47 -1.31 2.31
CA SER A 55 -17.33 -1.12 0.86
C SER A 55 -15.95 -1.58 0.43
N THR A 56 -15.81 -2.08 -0.80
CA THR A 56 -14.50 -2.46 -1.35
C THR A 56 -13.78 -1.20 -1.81
N VAL A 57 -12.63 -0.91 -1.20
CA VAL A 57 -11.83 0.27 -1.53
C VAL A 57 -10.54 -0.17 -2.21
N TYR A 58 -10.25 0.47 -3.32
CA TYR A 58 -9.05 0.23 -4.11
C TYR A 58 -8.04 1.33 -3.80
N ARG A 59 -6.81 0.96 -3.41
CA ARG A 59 -5.76 1.91 -3.08
C ARG A 59 -4.52 1.70 -3.94
N GLN A 60 -3.92 2.79 -4.37
CA GLN A 60 -2.60 2.79 -4.99
C GLN A 60 -1.84 3.99 -4.42
N HIS A 61 -0.58 3.79 -4.02
CA HIS A 61 0.23 4.81 -3.36
C HIS A 61 -0.40 5.43 -2.09
N GLY A 62 -1.26 4.68 -1.39
CA GLY A 62 -1.99 5.17 -0.21
C GLY A 62 -3.20 6.06 -0.51
N GLN A 63 -3.51 6.32 -1.79
CA GLN A 63 -4.71 7.07 -2.20
C GLN A 63 -5.82 6.12 -2.64
N ASN A 64 -7.07 6.47 -2.34
CA ASN A 64 -8.23 5.74 -2.84
C ASN A 64 -8.42 6.05 -4.33
N LEU A 65 -8.41 5.03 -5.17
CA LEU A 65 -8.63 5.17 -6.61
C LEU A 65 -10.11 5.18 -6.93
N THR A 66 -10.53 6.19 -7.67
CA THR A 66 -11.86 6.23 -8.29
C THR A 66 -11.92 5.24 -9.47
N PRO A 67 -13.13 4.80 -9.90
CA PRO A 67 -13.29 3.92 -11.06
C PRO A 67 -12.64 4.49 -12.34
N LYS A 68 -12.61 5.82 -12.50
CA LYS A 68 -11.95 6.50 -13.62
C LYS A 68 -10.42 6.38 -13.54
N GLN A 69 -9.85 6.57 -12.34
CA GLN A 69 -8.41 6.43 -12.13
C GLN A 69 -7.95 4.97 -12.25
N LEU A 70 -8.75 4.00 -11.77
CA LEU A 70 -8.53 2.57 -12.03
C LEU A 70 -8.51 2.24 -13.52
N LEU A 71 -9.43 2.82 -14.28
CA LEU A 71 -9.47 2.63 -15.73
C LEU A 71 -8.23 3.22 -16.42
N ALA A 72 -7.74 4.38 -15.97
CA ALA A 72 -6.49 4.96 -16.45
C ALA A 72 -5.25 4.13 -16.07
N ALA A 73 -5.17 3.68 -14.82
CA ALA A 73 -4.05 2.87 -14.32
C ALA A 73 -3.93 1.52 -15.06
N THR A 74 -5.07 0.91 -15.40
CA THR A 74 -5.12 -0.36 -16.14
C THR A 74 -4.90 -0.23 -17.65
N GLN A 75 -4.73 0.97 -18.20
CA GLN A 75 -4.49 1.17 -19.65
C GLN A 75 -3.22 0.50 -20.15
N SER A 76 -2.21 0.32 -19.29
CA SER A 76 -0.95 -0.32 -19.66
C SER A 76 -1.12 -1.80 -20.02
N ASN A 77 -2.20 -2.46 -19.59
CA ASN A 77 -2.52 -3.83 -19.96
C ASN A 77 -3.89 -3.91 -20.68
N PRO A 78 -3.93 -4.32 -21.96
CA PRO A 78 -5.17 -4.37 -22.74
C PRO A 78 -6.23 -5.33 -22.16
N GLU A 79 -5.82 -6.41 -21.50
CA GLU A 79 -6.73 -7.37 -20.86
C GLU A 79 -7.37 -6.80 -19.59
N ALA A 80 -6.55 -6.16 -18.74
CA ALA A 80 -7.03 -5.48 -17.54
C ALA A 80 -7.97 -4.31 -17.90
N TYR A 81 -7.60 -3.53 -18.92
CA TYR A 81 -8.40 -2.41 -19.42
C TYR A 81 -9.78 -2.85 -19.92
N LYS A 82 -9.86 -3.97 -20.67
CA LYS A 82 -11.12 -4.52 -21.17
C LYS A 82 -12.07 -4.88 -20.02
N GLN A 83 -11.56 -5.54 -18.98
CA GLN A 83 -12.35 -5.89 -17.80
C GLN A 83 -12.78 -4.64 -17.03
N MET A 84 -11.90 -3.66 -16.89
CA MET A 84 -12.20 -2.41 -16.19
C MET A 84 -13.24 -1.54 -16.92
N LYS A 85 -13.26 -1.57 -18.26
CA LYS A 85 -14.28 -0.88 -19.08
C LYS A 85 -15.68 -1.45 -18.83
N ILE A 86 -15.80 -2.77 -18.75
CA ILE A 86 -17.07 -3.45 -18.41
C ILE A 86 -17.50 -3.08 -16.99
N ALA A 87 -16.54 -3.07 -16.05
CA ALA A 87 -16.79 -2.65 -14.68
C ALA A 87 -17.35 -1.21 -14.65
N LYS A 88 -16.70 -0.27 -15.34
CA LYS A 88 -17.15 1.13 -15.40
C LYS A 88 -18.58 1.28 -15.90
N GLY A 89 -18.96 0.59 -16.98
CA GLY A 89 -20.33 0.64 -17.49
C GLY A 89 -21.36 0.19 -16.45
N LYS A 90 -21.06 -0.87 -15.69
CA LYS A 90 -21.92 -1.37 -14.61
C LYS A 90 -22.00 -0.41 -13.43
N ALA A 91 -20.89 0.24 -13.09
CA ALA A 91 -20.87 1.28 -12.05
C ALA A 91 -21.71 2.50 -12.43
N ASP A 92 -21.64 2.93 -13.69
CA ASP A 92 -22.43 4.06 -14.19
C ASP A 92 -23.93 3.74 -14.14
N VAL A 93 -24.34 2.55 -14.62
CA VAL A 93 -25.74 2.09 -14.53
C VAL A 93 -26.21 1.99 -13.08
N SER A 94 -25.40 1.37 -12.21
CA SER A 94 -25.71 1.28 -10.77
C SER A 94 -25.85 2.64 -10.11
N SER A 95 -25.03 3.62 -10.52
CA SER A 95 -25.09 4.99 -9.98
C SER A 95 -26.37 5.70 -10.39
N VAL A 96 -26.78 5.56 -11.67
CA VAL A 96 -28.03 6.13 -12.17
C VAL A 96 -29.24 5.49 -11.48
N LEU A 97 -29.27 4.16 -11.38
CA LEU A 97 -30.36 3.44 -10.72
C LEU A 97 -30.43 3.76 -9.21
N GLY A 98 -29.27 3.83 -8.55
CA GLY A 98 -29.20 4.20 -7.14
C GLY A 98 -29.61 5.65 -6.88
N PHE A 99 -29.21 6.58 -7.74
CA PHE A 99 -29.60 8.00 -7.63
C PHE A 99 -31.09 8.19 -7.92
N ALA A 100 -31.59 7.64 -9.03
CA ALA A 100 -33.01 7.72 -9.38
C ALA A 100 -33.89 7.02 -8.33
N GLY A 101 -33.55 5.79 -7.96
CA GLY A 101 -34.27 5.05 -6.92
C GLY A 101 -34.18 5.72 -5.55
N GLY A 102 -33.03 6.28 -5.20
CA GLY A 102 -32.82 7.04 -3.97
C GLY A 102 -33.66 8.31 -3.91
N MET A 103 -33.81 9.05 -5.02
CA MET A 103 -34.73 10.19 -5.08
C MET A 103 -36.19 9.76 -4.96
N LEU A 104 -36.59 8.67 -5.62
CA LEU A 104 -37.96 8.15 -5.57
C LEU A 104 -38.37 7.62 -4.19
N VAL A 105 -37.41 7.10 -3.42
CA VAL A 105 -37.61 6.73 -2.00
C VAL A 105 -37.49 7.96 -1.09
N GLY A 106 -36.53 8.84 -1.37
CA GLY A 106 -36.22 10.00 -0.55
C GLY A 106 -37.34 11.05 -0.56
N TRP A 107 -38.03 11.23 -1.68
CA TRP A 107 -39.15 12.17 -1.81
C TRP A 107 -40.30 11.86 -0.83
N PRO A 108 -40.93 10.67 -0.85
CA PRO A 108 -42.00 10.34 0.10
C PRO A 108 -41.51 10.29 1.55
N LEU A 109 -40.24 9.92 1.78
CA LEU A 109 -39.65 9.97 3.12
C LEU A 109 -39.54 11.41 3.63
N GLY A 110 -39.12 12.35 2.78
CA GLY A 110 -39.09 13.78 3.08
C GLY A 110 -40.48 14.37 3.30
N SER A 111 -41.46 13.98 2.49
CA SER A 111 -42.86 14.39 2.66
C SER A 111 -43.43 13.91 4.00
N ALA A 112 -43.16 12.67 4.41
CA ALA A 112 -43.61 12.13 5.69
C ALA A 112 -43.04 12.92 6.88
N ILE A 113 -41.75 13.28 6.83
CA ILE A 113 -41.10 14.09 7.86
C ILE A 113 -41.62 15.53 7.86
N GLY A 114 -41.93 16.08 6.68
CA GLY A 114 -42.49 17.42 6.52
C GLY A 114 -43.98 17.55 6.85
N GLY A 115 -44.65 16.48 7.29
CA GLY A 115 -46.07 16.47 7.61
C GLY A 115 -47.01 16.44 6.40
N GLY A 116 -46.49 16.17 5.20
CA GLY A 116 -47.28 15.92 4.00
C GLY A 116 -47.69 14.45 3.87
N GLU A 117 -48.57 14.15 2.91
CA GLU A 117 -48.99 12.77 2.62
C GLU A 117 -47.92 12.02 1.80
N PRO A 118 -47.27 10.97 2.36
CA PRO A 118 -46.24 10.24 1.65
C PRO A 118 -46.81 9.30 0.58
N ASN A 119 -46.25 9.36 -0.63
CA ASN A 119 -46.55 8.40 -1.68
C ASN A 119 -45.67 7.15 -1.56
N TRP A 120 -46.15 6.15 -0.83
CA TRP A 120 -45.45 4.87 -0.64
C TRP A 120 -45.34 4.02 -1.91
N THR A 121 -46.24 4.21 -2.89
CA THR A 121 -46.11 3.55 -4.20
C THR A 121 -44.85 4.03 -4.92
N LEU A 122 -44.56 5.33 -4.86
CA LEU A 122 -43.33 5.92 -5.41
C LEU A 122 -42.09 5.36 -4.70
N ALA A 123 -42.14 5.22 -3.37
CA ALA A 123 -41.09 4.59 -2.58
C ALA A 123 -40.87 3.12 -2.99
N GLY A 124 -41.95 2.36 -3.22
CA GLY A 124 -41.89 0.97 -3.66
C GLY A 124 -41.22 0.81 -5.03
N VAL A 125 -41.56 1.68 -5.99
CA VAL A 125 -40.90 1.72 -7.30
C VAL A 125 -39.41 2.09 -7.17
N GLY A 126 -39.10 3.10 -6.35
CA GLY A 126 -37.72 3.50 -6.07
C GLY A 126 -36.90 2.37 -5.43
N ALA A 127 -37.47 1.66 -4.46
CA ALA A 127 -36.85 0.50 -3.83
C ALA A 127 -36.62 -0.64 -4.85
N GLY A 128 -37.57 -0.87 -5.75
CA GLY A 128 -37.41 -1.83 -6.85
C GLY A 128 -36.24 -1.48 -7.78
N LEU A 129 -36.10 -0.21 -8.16
CA LEU A 129 -34.96 0.28 -8.95
C LEU A 129 -33.62 0.07 -8.25
N ILE A 130 -33.55 0.36 -6.94
CA ILE A 130 -32.36 0.12 -6.13
C ILE A 130 -32.04 -1.39 -6.10
N ALA A 131 -33.04 -2.24 -5.89
CA ALA A 131 -32.87 -3.69 -5.85
C ALA A 131 -32.31 -4.25 -7.18
N VAL A 132 -32.78 -3.73 -8.32
CA VAL A 132 -32.22 -4.07 -9.64
C VAL A 132 -30.77 -3.58 -9.79
N GLY A 133 -30.39 -2.48 -9.15
CA GLY A 133 -29.01 -1.98 -9.14
C GLY A 133 -28.00 -2.85 -8.38
N ILE A 134 -28.44 -3.60 -7.36
CA ILE A 134 -27.58 -4.46 -6.52
C ILE A 134 -26.73 -5.44 -7.34
N PRO A 135 -27.28 -6.27 -8.25
CA PRO A 135 -26.47 -7.20 -9.06
C PRO A 135 -25.47 -6.48 -9.96
N PHE A 136 -25.75 -5.26 -10.44
CA PHE A 136 -24.77 -4.47 -11.20
C PHE A 136 -23.60 -4.03 -10.34
N SER A 137 -23.85 -3.61 -9.09
CA SER A 137 -22.81 -3.24 -8.13
C SER A 137 -21.92 -4.44 -7.76
N VAL A 138 -22.51 -5.61 -7.51
CA VAL A 138 -21.76 -6.85 -7.23
C VAL A 138 -20.93 -7.26 -8.44
N SER A 139 -21.51 -7.17 -9.65
CA SER A 139 -20.80 -7.48 -10.89
C SER A 139 -19.66 -6.49 -11.15
N TYR A 140 -19.84 -5.20 -10.84
CA TYR A 140 -18.78 -4.19 -10.89
C TYR A 140 -17.58 -4.58 -10.03
N ALA A 141 -17.81 -4.94 -8.76
CA ALA A 141 -16.73 -5.36 -7.85
C ALA A 141 -15.99 -6.59 -8.38
N LYS A 142 -16.71 -7.57 -8.94
CA LYS A 142 -16.12 -8.78 -9.53
C LYS A 142 -15.21 -8.45 -10.71
N HIS A 143 -15.66 -7.64 -11.66
CA HIS A 143 -14.85 -7.26 -12.83
C HIS A 143 -13.66 -6.38 -12.44
N THR A 144 -13.82 -5.48 -11.48
CA THR A 144 -12.73 -4.63 -10.99
C THR A 144 -11.65 -5.45 -10.29
N ASN A 145 -12.03 -6.40 -9.43
CA ASN A 145 -11.07 -7.30 -8.78
C ASN A 145 -10.32 -8.17 -9.80
N ASN A 146 -11.00 -8.63 -10.85
CA ASN A 146 -10.36 -9.39 -11.92
C ASN A 146 -9.36 -8.52 -12.71
N ALA A 147 -9.75 -7.29 -13.07
CA ALA A 147 -8.86 -6.35 -13.75
C ALA A 147 -7.60 -6.04 -12.92
N ILE A 148 -7.75 -5.84 -11.60
CA ILE A 148 -6.64 -5.61 -10.68
C ILE A 148 -5.76 -6.85 -10.56
N SER A 149 -6.34 -8.05 -10.50
CA SER A 149 -5.57 -9.29 -10.47
C SER A 149 -4.70 -9.42 -11.72
N ILE A 150 -5.28 -9.17 -12.90
CA ILE A 150 -4.56 -9.22 -14.18
C ILE A 150 -3.45 -8.17 -14.20
N TYR A 151 -3.74 -6.94 -13.79
CA TYR A 151 -2.76 -5.84 -13.70
C TYR A 151 -1.59 -6.18 -12.75
N ASN A 152 -1.89 -6.65 -11.54
CA ASN A 152 -0.89 -7.02 -10.55
C ASN A 152 -0.06 -8.25 -10.95
N GLN A 153 -0.62 -9.17 -11.75
CA GLN A 153 0.10 -10.33 -12.30
C GLN A 153 1.03 -9.95 -13.45
N SER A 154 0.69 -8.91 -14.21
CA SER A 154 1.44 -8.47 -15.39
C SER A 154 2.41 -7.33 -15.13
N ALA A 155 2.26 -6.60 -14.02
CA ALA A 155 3.33 -5.76 -13.49
C ALA A 155 4.52 -6.64 -13.10
N PRO A 156 5.78 -6.19 -13.32
CA PRO A 156 6.94 -6.90 -12.79
C PRO A 156 6.75 -6.99 -11.28
N GLN A 157 6.45 -8.20 -10.80
CA GLN A 157 6.34 -8.46 -9.38
C GLN A 157 7.66 -8.00 -8.78
N ALA A 158 7.61 -6.95 -7.95
CA ALA A 158 8.61 -6.80 -6.93
C ALA A 158 8.46 -8.07 -6.10
N LEU A 159 9.29 -9.07 -6.42
CA LEU A 159 9.47 -10.30 -5.69
C LEU A 159 10.04 -9.90 -4.34
N ILE A 160 9.21 -9.31 -3.49
CA ILE A 160 9.46 -9.20 -2.08
C ILE A 160 8.58 -10.29 -1.50
N PRO A 161 9.09 -11.54 -1.38
CA PRO A 161 8.43 -12.50 -0.51
C PRO A 161 8.28 -11.80 0.83
N SER A 162 7.11 -11.91 1.45
CA SER A 162 6.88 -11.40 2.80
C SER A 162 7.73 -12.23 3.76
N HIS A 163 9.03 -11.97 3.77
CA HIS A 163 9.94 -12.49 4.77
C HIS A 163 9.59 -11.74 6.05
N GLU A 164 8.72 -12.33 6.85
CA GLU A 164 8.37 -11.83 8.16
C GLU A 164 9.59 -12.07 9.08
N ILE A 165 10.54 -11.14 9.06
CA ILE A 165 11.72 -11.18 9.91
C ILE A 165 11.27 -10.80 11.33
N LYS A 166 11.04 -11.82 12.16
CA LYS A 166 10.75 -11.61 13.59
C LYS A 166 12.06 -11.64 14.35
N PHE A 167 12.33 -10.54 15.05
CA PHE A 167 13.39 -10.46 16.03
C PHE A 167 12.86 -10.94 17.38
N GLY A 168 13.50 -11.97 17.94
CA GLY A 168 13.13 -12.54 19.23
C GLY A 168 14.33 -12.60 20.16
N PHE A 169 14.08 -12.36 21.45
CA PHE A 169 15.04 -12.58 22.52
C PHE A 169 14.75 -13.93 23.16
N THR A 170 15.72 -14.83 23.18
CA THR A 170 15.64 -16.11 23.89
C THR A 170 16.58 -16.09 25.09
N GLY A 171 16.38 -16.99 26.06
CA GLY A 171 17.22 -17.05 27.28
C GLY A 171 18.74 -17.23 27.02
N ASN A 172 19.14 -17.57 25.79
CA ASN A 172 20.53 -17.76 25.38
C ASN A 172 21.04 -16.74 24.35
N GLY A 173 20.27 -15.70 24.01
CA GLY A 173 20.69 -14.62 23.10
C GLY A 173 19.60 -14.12 22.12
N VAL A 174 20.02 -13.23 21.22
CA VAL A 174 19.18 -12.67 20.15
C VAL A 174 19.17 -13.64 18.96
N GLY A 175 17.99 -14.04 18.50
CA GLY A 175 17.80 -14.91 17.34
C GLY A 175 16.96 -14.24 16.26
N MET A 176 17.27 -14.55 15.00
CA MET A 176 16.47 -14.14 13.84
C MET A 176 15.71 -15.37 13.33
N HIS A 177 14.39 -15.28 13.28
CA HIS A 177 13.55 -16.36 12.75
C HIS A 177 13.01 -15.95 11.38
N LEU A 178 13.48 -16.64 10.34
CA LEU A 178 13.05 -16.45 8.95
C LEU A 178 12.12 -17.60 8.56
N LYS A 179 10.88 -17.28 8.19
CA LYS A 179 9.92 -18.26 7.67
C LYS A 179 9.81 -18.06 6.16
N PHE A 180 10.12 -19.12 5.41
CA PHE A 180 10.00 -19.17 3.95
C PHE A 180 8.62 -19.68 3.53
#